data_AF-A0A9Q3X785-F1
#
_entry.id   AF-A0A9Q3X785-F1
#
_cell.length_a   1.000
_cell.length_b   1.000
_cell.length_c   1.000
_cell.angle_alpha   90.00
_cell.angle_beta   90.00
_cell.angle_gamma   90.00
#
_symmetry.space_group_name_H-M   'P 1'
#
loop_
_entity.id
_entity.type
_entity.pdbx_description
1 polymer ?
#
loop_
_entity_poly.entity_id
_entity_poly.type
_entity_poly.pdbx_seq_one_letter_code
_entity_poly.pdbx_strand_id
1 'polypeptide(L)'
;MQIDPDERIQTLDDYALYLKPITSLHCLADDELIPIAERAIRNAIRKKGGLISGMERNDEISVRDAALVKQGHHYRAAGMPKRNVATKVHAWLQREVANPPKQRPEWIALETEKSLSRKRVEAILKRYFVL
;
A
#
# COMPACT_ATOMS: atom_id res chain seq x y z
N MET A 1 -17.61 9.30 0.36
CA MET A 1 -17.55 8.33 -0.75
C MET A 1 -16.08 8.16 -1.11
N GLN A 2 -15.46 7.01 -0.83
CA GLN A 2 -14.09 6.75 -1.25
C GLN A 2 -14.14 6.42 -2.74
N ILE A 3 -13.59 7.29 -3.58
CA ILE A 3 -13.51 7.08 -5.03
C ILE A 3 -12.48 5.99 -5.27
N ASP A 4 -12.84 5.00 -6.08
CA ASP A 4 -11.99 3.87 -6.45
C ASP A 4 -10.66 4.37 -7.05
N PRO A 5 -9.49 3.92 -6.55
CA PRO A 5 -8.20 4.29 -7.12
C PRO A 5 -8.09 4.06 -8.63
N ASP A 6 -8.71 3.00 -9.15
CA ASP A 6 -8.68 2.68 -10.58
C ASP A 6 -9.51 3.69 -11.39
N GLU A 7 -10.68 4.05 -10.90
CA GLU A 7 -11.52 5.12 -11.47
C GLU A 7 -10.78 6.47 -11.50
N ARG A 8 -9.96 6.76 -10.47
CA ARG A 8 -9.14 7.98 -10.43
C ARG A 8 -7.98 7.92 -11.42
N ILE A 9 -7.37 6.77 -11.63
CA ILE A 9 -6.32 6.60 -12.64
C ILE A 9 -6.91 6.83 -14.03
N GLN A 10 -8.05 6.22 -14.33
CA GLN A 10 -8.75 6.40 -15.60
C GLN A 10 -9.13 7.86 -15.83
N THR A 11 -9.68 8.54 -14.82
CA THR A 11 -10.02 9.96 -14.91
C THR A 11 -8.82 10.85 -15.22
N LEU A 12 -7.64 10.54 -14.65
CA LEU A 12 -6.41 11.30 -14.92
C LEU A 12 -5.87 11.05 -16.34
N ASP A 13 -6.03 9.83 -16.86
CA ASP A 13 -5.70 9.50 -18.25
C ASP A 13 -6.62 10.22 -19.23
N ASP A 14 -7.93 10.19 -19.00
CA ASP A 14 -8.93 10.89 -19.80
C ASP A 14 -8.67 12.40 -19.80
N TYR A 15 -8.40 12.97 -18.62
CA TYR A 15 -8.05 14.39 -18.49
C TYR A 15 -6.80 14.76 -19.31
N ALA A 16 -5.74 13.94 -19.24
CA ALA A 16 -4.54 14.18 -20.05
C ALA A 16 -4.81 14.02 -21.55
N LEU A 17 -5.65 13.06 -21.94
CA LEU A 17 -6.04 12.82 -23.33
C LEU A 17 -6.78 14.02 -23.93
N TYR A 18 -7.75 14.60 -23.22
CA TYR A 18 -8.54 15.73 -23.71
C TYR A 18 -7.74 17.05 -23.79
N LEU A 19 -6.62 17.18 -23.06
CA LEU A 19 -5.77 18.36 -23.11
C LEU A 19 -4.71 18.31 -24.23
N LYS A 20 -4.33 17.13 -24.72
CA LYS A 20 -3.33 16.97 -25.79
C LYS A 20 -3.65 17.73 -27.08
N PRO A 21 -4.91 17.83 -27.55
CA PRO A 21 -5.23 18.61 -28.74
C PRO A 21 -4.86 20.09 -28.60
N ILE A 22 -5.04 20.69 -27.41
CA ILE A 22 -4.74 22.11 -27.15
C ILE A 22 -3.25 22.40 -27.40
N THR A 23 -2.36 21.49 -27.02
CA THR A 23 -0.91 21.66 -27.23
C THR A 23 -0.47 21.50 -28.68
N SER A 24 -1.35 21.05 -29.58
CA SER A 24 -1.07 20.85 -31.01
C SER A 24 -1.64 21.93 -31.92
N LEU A 25 -2.45 22.84 -31.37
CA LEU A 25 -3.09 23.91 -32.15
C LEU A 25 -2.15 25.10 -32.30
N HIS A 26 -1.58 25.25 -33.50
CA HIS A 26 -0.69 26.38 -33.83
C HIS A 26 -1.36 27.75 -33.71
N CYS A 27 -2.69 27.84 -33.85
CA CYS A 27 -3.42 29.10 -33.66
C CYS A 27 -3.43 29.58 -32.19
N LEU A 28 -3.08 28.71 -31.24
CA LEU A 28 -2.95 29.02 -29.82
C LEU A 28 -1.48 29.16 -29.39
N ALA A 29 -0.53 29.17 -30.35
CA ALA A 29 0.91 29.19 -30.06
C ALA A 29 1.34 30.42 -29.24
N ASP A 30 0.71 31.56 -29.50
CA ASP A 30 0.94 32.83 -28.79
C ASP A 30 0.00 33.02 -27.58
N ASP A 31 -0.97 32.12 -27.38
CA ASP A 31 -1.90 32.17 -26.24
C ASP A 31 -1.28 31.49 -25.01
N GLU A 32 -1.48 32.09 -23.83
CA GLU A 32 -1.06 31.54 -22.52
C GLU A 32 -1.64 30.14 -22.22
N LEU A 33 -2.53 29.63 -23.09
CA LEU A 33 -3.24 28.37 -22.96
C LEU A 33 -2.36 27.13 -23.20
N ILE A 34 -1.42 27.15 -24.15
CA ILE A 34 -0.50 26.02 -24.38
C ILE A 34 0.33 25.70 -23.12
N PRO A 35 1.06 26.66 -22.51
CA PRO A 35 1.86 26.35 -21.33
C PRO A 35 1.02 25.94 -20.11
N ILE A 36 -0.24 26.37 -20.02
CA ILE A 36 -1.19 25.92 -18.99
C ILE A 36 -1.60 24.47 -19.24
N ALA A 37 -1.97 24.11 -20.47
CA ALA A 37 -2.36 22.75 -20.84
C ALA A 37 -1.19 21.76 -20.63
N GLU A 38 0.03 22.10 -21.04
CA GLU A 38 1.22 21.27 -20.81
C GLU A 38 1.48 21.03 -19.32
N ARG A 39 1.33 22.06 -18.49
CA ARG A 39 1.49 21.95 -17.03
C ARG A 39 0.43 21.06 -16.41
N ALA A 40 -0.81 21.18 -16.86
CA ALA A 40 -1.91 20.35 -16.40
C ALA A 40 -1.70 18.86 -16.76
N ILE A 41 -1.27 18.56 -18.00
CA ILE A 41 -0.93 17.20 -18.44
C ILE A 41 0.18 16.61 -17.57
N ARG A 42 1.30 17.34 -17.36
CA ARG A 42 2.41 16.88 -16.51
C ARG A 42 1.97 16.59 -15.08
N ASN A 43 1.12 17.45 -14.52
CA ASN A 43 0.59 17.26 -13.17
C ASN A 43 -0.32 16.03 -13.08
N ALA A 44 -1.15 15.77 -14.09
CA ALA A 44 -2.01 14.59 -14.15
C ALA A 44 -1.17 13.30 -14.18
N ILE A 45 -0.16 13.24 -15.06
CA ILE A 45 0.78 12.12 -15.17
C ILE A 45 1.50 11.88 -13.83
N ARG A 46 2.02 12.94 -13.19
CA ARG A 46 2.70 12.83 -11.90
C ARG A 46 1.77 12.30 -10.80
N LYS A 47 0.52 12.78 -10.75
CA LYS A 47 -0.48 12.29 -9.78
C LYS A 47 -0.83 10.82 -10.03
N LYS A 48 -1.01 10.40 -11.28
CA LYS A 48 -1.24 9.00 -11.65
C LYS A 48 -0.07 8.13 -11.17
N GLY A 49 1.17 8.50 -11.47
CA GLY A 49 2.35 7.76 -11.02
C GLY A 49 2.45 7.67 -9.48
N GLY A 50 2.10 8.74 -8.76
CA GLY A 50 2.03 8.72 -7.30
C GLY A 50 0.95 7.81 -6.73
N LEU A 51 -0.20 7.69 -7.40
CA LEU A 51 -1.27 6.76 -7.04
C LEU A 51 -0.86 5.31 -7.28
N ILE A 52 -0.32 4.99 -8.45
CA ILE A 52 0.16 3.65 -8.81
C ILE A 52 1.27 3.22 -7.84
N SER A 53 2.28 4.06 -7.61
CA SER A 53 3.33 3.78 -6.62
C SER A 53 2.79 3.64 -5.18
N GLY A 54 1.70 4.31 -4.86
CA GLY A 54 0.99 4.12 -3.58
C GLY A 54 0.24 2.79 -3.50
N MET A 55 -0.32 2.34 -4.61
CA MET A 55 -1.01 1.05 -4.75
C MET A 55 0.01 -0.11 -4.73
N GLU A 56 1.09 -0.03 -5.49
CA GLU A 56 2.19 -1.01 -5.47
C GLU A 56 2.80 -1.15 -4.07
N ARG A 57 3.07 -0.04 -3.39
CA ARG A 57 3.52 -0.07 -1.98
C ARG A 57 2.47 -0.65 -1.02
N ASN A 58 1.20 -0.66 -1.40
CA ASN A 58 0.13 -1.24 -0.62
C ASN A 58 -0.10 -2.73 -0.91
N ASP A 59 0.29 -3.19 -2.10
CA ASP A 59 0.14 -4.58 -2.56
C ASP A 59 1.41 -5.41 -2.28
N GLU A 60 2.57 -4.79 -2.14
CA GLU A 60 3.77 -5.43 -1.59
C GLU A 60 3.59 -5.70 -0.09
N ILE A 61 2.97 -6.83 0.24
CA ILE A 61 2.96 -7.34 1.61
C ILE A 61 4.41 -7.56 2.05
N SER A 62 4.87 -6.81 3.05
CA SER A 62 6.18 -7.04 3.66
C SER A 62 6.29 -8.50 4.10
N VAL A 63 7.46 -9.13 3.93
CA VAL A 63 7.70 -10.53 4.30
C VAL A 63 7.28 -10.81 5.76
N ARG A 64 7.46 -9.82 6.64
CA ARG A 64 7.00 -9.85 8.04
C ARG A 64 5.47 -9.83 8.16
N ASP A 65 4.79 -8.96 7.41
CA ASP A 65 3.33 -8.90 7.40
C ASP A 65 2.75 -10.21 6.85
N ALA A 66 3.36 -10.79 5.82
CA ALA A 66 3.00 -12.11 5.29
C ALA A 66 3.16 -13.21 6.36
N ALA A 67 4.25 -13.19 7.12
CA ALA A 67 4.46 -14.12 8.23
C ALA A 67 3.40 -13.96 9.35
N LEU A 68 3.06 -12.72 9.70
CA LEU A 68 1.99 -12.42 10.68
C LEU A 68 0.62 -12.91 10.20
N VAL A 69 0.30 -12.68 8.93
CA VAL A 69 -0.95 -13.13 8.30
C VAL A 69 -1.03 -14.65 8.28
N LYS A 70 0.05 -15.33 7.86
CA LYS A 70 0.15 -16.79 7.88
C LYS A 70 -0.09 -17.36 9.28
N GLN A 71 0.52 -16.76 10.31
CA GLN A 71 0.34 -17.20 11.69
C GLN A 71 -1.09 -16.93 12.19
N GLY A 72 -1.68 -15.79 11.81
CA GLY A 72 -3.07 -15.49 12.12
C GLY A 72 -4.03 -16.52 11.52
N HIS A 73 -3.85 -16.90 10.25
CA HIS A 73 -4.61 -17.97 9.61
C HIS A 73 -4.41 -19.32 10.30
N HIS A 74 -3.18 -19.66 10.71
CA HIS A 74 -2.92 -20.88 11.47
C HIS A 74 -3.74 -20.94 12.76
N TYR A 75 -3.80 -19.85 13.54
CA TYR A 75 -4.64 -19.80 14.74
C TYR A 75 -6.14 -19.86 14.43
N ARG A 76 -6.60 -19.23 13.35
CA ARG A 76 -8.00 -19.32 12.90
C ARG A 76 -8.36 -20.76 12.52
N ALA A 77 -7.49 -21.45 11.78
CA ALA A 77 -7.66 -22.84 11.39
C ALA A 77 -7.68 -23.78 12.61
N ALA A 78 -6.92 -23.45 13.66
CA ALA A 78 -6.96 -24.15 14.96
C ALA A 78 -8.21 -23.84 15.81
N GLY A 79 -9.23 -23.18 15.25
CA GLY A 79 -10.49 -22.87 15.93
C GLY A 79 -10.46 -21.64 16.84
N MET A 80 -9.41 -20.80 16.76
CA MET A 80 -9.31 -19.63 17.64
C MET A 80 -10.34 -18.54 17.28
N PRO A 81 -11.07 -17.99 18.27
CA PRO A 81 -11.96 -16.85 18.07
C PRO A 81 -11.19 -15.62 17.57
N LYS A 82 -11.74 -14.91 16.57
CA LYS A 82 -11.15 -13.70 15.95
C LYS A 82 -10.60 -12.71 16.99
N ARG A 83 -11.38 -12.42 18.04
CA ARG A 83 -11.03 -11.49 19.13
C ARG A 83 -9.69 -11.82 19.84
N ASN A 84 -9.24 -13.08 19.80
CA ASN A 84 -8.03 -13.55 20.48
C ASN A 84 -6.82 -13.65 19.54
N VAL A 85 -7.04 -13.70 18.22
CA VAL A 85 -5.98 -13.95 17.24
C VAL A 85 -4.92 -12.86 17.26
N ALA A 86 -5.32 -11.58 17.26
CA ALA A 86 -4.37 -10.46 17.31
C ALA A 86 -3.45 -10.53 18.55
N THR A 87 -4.01 -10.86 19.71
CA THR A 87 -3.25 -11.01 20.96
C THR A 87 -2.27 -12.17 20.88
N LYS A 88 -2.69 -13.31 20.30
CA LYS A 88 -1.85 -14.49 20.18
C LYS A 88 -0.72 -14.29 19.16
N VAL A 89 -1.01 -13.68 18.02
CA VAL A 89 0.00 -13.34 17.00
C VAL A 89 1.01 -12.34 17.56
N HIS A 90 0.55 -11.33 18.31
CA HIS A 90 1.46 -10.41 18.99
C HIS A 90 2.37 -11.13 20.01
N ALA A 91 1.82 -12.01 20.84
CA ALA A 91 2.62 -12.79 21.79
C ALA A 91 3.61 -13.74 21.10
N TRP A 92 3.23 -14.33 19.97
CA TRP A 92 4.12 -15.12 19.12
C TRP A 92 5.26 -14.25 18.56
N LEU A 93 4.96 -13.09 17.99
CA LEU A 93 5.96 -12.16 17.48
C LEU A 93 6.95 -11.73 18.57
N GLN A 94 6.49 -11.46 19.80
CA GLN A 94 7.36 -11.12 20.93
C GLN A 94 8.35 -12.26 21.25
N ARG A 95 7.90 -13.53 21.18
CA ARG A 95 8.77 -14.69 21.41
C ARG A 95 9.79 -14.85 20.30
N GLU A 96 9.37 -14.71 19.04
CA GLU A 96 10.28 -14.83 17.90
C GLU A 96 11.35 -13.73 17.89
N VAL A 97 11.00 -12.49 18.29
CA VAL A 97 11.96 -11.40 18.44
C VAL A 97 12.90 -11.61 19.64
N ALA A 98 12.42 -12.23 20.71
CA ALA A 98 13.24 -12.54 21.88
C ALA A 98 14.29 -13.64 21.62
N ASN A 99 14.12 -14.46 20.57
CA ASN A 99 15.10 -15.47 20.19
C ASN A 99 16.46 -14.83 19.84
N PRO A 100 17.59 -15.52 20.07
CA PRO A 100 18.90 -15.04 19.66
C PRO A 100 18.94 -14.76 18.14
N PRO A 101 19.64 -13.72 17.66
CA PRO A 101 19.66 -13.36 16.23
C PRO A 101 19.99 -14.52 15.29
N LYS A 102 20.86 -15.44 15.71
CA LYS A 102 21.26 -16.64 14.94
C LYS A 102 20.15 -17.70 14.79
N GLN A 103 19.09 -17.63 15.59
CA GLN A 103 17.94 -18.53 15.59
C GLN A 103 16.66 -17.85 15.10
N ARG A 104 16.73 -16.56 14.73
CA ARG A 104 15.57 -15.82 14.25
C ARG A 104 15.27 -16.23 12.80
N PRO A 105 13.98 -16.39 12.45
CA PRO A 105 13.56 -16.48 11.06
C PRO A 105 14.06 -15.29 10.23
N GLU A 106 14.43 -15.54 8.97
CA GLU A 106 15.00 -14.54 8.06
C GLU A 106 14.11 -13.30 7.88
N TRP A 107 12.79 -13.47 7.95
CA TRP A 107 11.82 -12.37 7.85
C TRP A 107 11.86 -11.39 9.03
N ILE A 108 12.47 -11.75 10.17
CA ILE A 108 12.68 -10.87 11.33
C ILE A 108 13.95 -10.04 11.16
N ALA A 109 14.98 -10.58 10.50
CA ALA A 109 16.25 -9.91 10.28
C ALA A 109 16.13 -8.67 9.37
N LEU A 110 15.13 -8.65 8.49
CA LEU A 110 14.99 -7.61 7.46
C LEU A 110 14.49 -6.26 7.95
N GLU A 111 13.74 -6.15 9.07
CA GLU A 111 13.14 -4.85 9.42
C GLU A 111 12.97 -4.48 10.91
N THR A 112 13.47 -5.20 11.94
CA THR A 112 13.34 -4.64 13.32
C THR A 112 14.19 -5.32 14.40
N GLU A 113 14.89 -4.50 15.22
CA GLU A 113 15.32 -4.86 16.58
C GLU A 113 14.19 -4.75 17.63
N LYS A 114 13.08 -4.08 17.30
CA LYS A 114 11.92 -3.87 18.19
C LYS A 114 10.67 -4.56 17.68
N SER A 115 9.95 -5.26 18.55
CA SER A 115 8.69 -5.90 18.23
C SER A 115 7.58 -4.89 17.90
N LEU A 116 6.71 -5.22 16.93
CA LEU A 116 5.53 -4.41 16.59
C LEU A 116 4.56 -4.38 17.78
N SER A 117 3.88 -3.24 17.97
CA SER A 117 2.80 -3.15 18.96
C SER A 117 1.59 -4.00 18.56
N ARG A 118 0.84 -4.50 19.56
CA ARG A 118 -0.42 -5.25 19.33
C ARG A 118 -1.37 -4.53 18.37
N LYS A 119 -1.50 -3.20 18.50
CA LYS A 119 -2.40 -2.38 17.65
C LYS A 119 -1.97 -2.41 16.18
N ARG A 120 -0.66 -2.41 15.90
CA ARG A 120 -0.13 -2.55 14.54
C ARG A 120 -0.37 -3.96 13.99
N VAL A 121 -0.11 -5.00 14.79
CA VAL A 121 -0.42 -6.39 14.41
C VAL A 121 -1.90 -6.54 14.07
N GLU A 122 -2.80 -6.00 14.88
CA GLU A 122 -4.24 -6.05 14.61
C GLU A 122 -4.61 -5.31 13.30
N ALA A 123 -4.03 -4.14 13.04
CA ALA A 123 -4.27 -3.40 11.81
C ALA A 123 -3.82 -4.17 10.56
N ILE A 124 -2.65 -4.83 10.61
CA ILE A 124 -2.13 -5.69 9.54
C ILE A 124 -3.09 -6.88 9.32
N LEU A 125 -3.47 -7.58 10.38
CA LEU A 125 -4.38 -8.73 10.27
C LEU A 125 -5.77 -8.34 9.73
N LYS A 126 -6.27 -7.15 10.05
CA LYS A 126 -7.51 -6.60 9.47
C LYS A 126 -7.34 -6.26 7.99
N ARG A 127 -6.22 -5.63 7.63
CA ARG A 127 -5.90 -5.25 6.24
C ARG A 127 -5.89 -6.47 5.31
N TYR A 128 -5.41 -7.61 5.79
CA TYR A 128 -5.34 -8.87 5.02
C TYR A 128 -6.42 -9.88 5.41
N PHE A 129 -7.59 -9.40 5.90
CA PHE A 129 -8.81 -10.20 6.09
C PHE A 129 -8.71 -11.44 6.99
N VAL A 130 -7.75 -11.47 7.94
CA VAL A 130 -7.65 -12.55 8.92
C VAL A 130 -8.67 -12.39 10.05
N LEU A 131 -8.92 -11.13 10.44
CA LEU A 131 -9.83 -10.72 11.51
C LEU A 131 -11.20 -10.29 11.01
#